data_AF-A0A4Q2Y5D8-F1
#
_entry.id   AF-A0A4Q2Y5D8-F1
#
_cell.length_a   1.000
_cell.length_b   1.000
_cell.length_c   1.000
_cell.angle_alpha   90.00
_cell.angle_beta   90.00
_cell.angle_gamma   90.00
#
_symmetry.space_group_name_H-M   'P 1'
#
loop_
_entity.id
_entity.type
_entity.pdbx_description
1 polymer ?
#
loop_
_entity_poly.entity_id
_entity_poly.type
_entity_poly.pdbx_seq_one_letter_code
_entity_poly.pdbx_strand_id
1 'polypeptide(L)'
;MISRFLNDTFMGTVSRSLLAVFLFGTVACDRTSTPEWGERSPDQSPSASTAAVAPDPPPAPASTGKSNPARRQDVRFIAYNVKNWLVTNRYENGRTLESKPKPAEEKAAVISILARHTPDVVGLCEIGTAADLAEIQQQLKEAGIDLPHSHFTGGADPVRHLGFLSRFPISATGRPEKTEYHLQNKLYFWNRGVLDVTVDVHGRHFRFLGCHLKSKREVEEGDDN
;
A
#
# COMPACT_ATOMS: atom_id res chain seq x y z
N MET A 1 33.88 -0.21 69.08
CA MET A 1 35.08 0.66 68.96
C MET A 1 35.11 1.11 67.50
N ILE A 2 34.90 2.34 67.04
CA ILE A 2 34.69 3.73 67.53
C ILE A 2 33.94 4.37 66.30
N SER A 3 32.69 4.87 66.41
CA SER A 3 32.30 6.29 66.60
C SER A 3 32.86 7.24 65.51
N ARG A 4 32.21 8.26 64.91
CA ARG A 4 30.89 8.93 64.96
C ARG A 4 30.95 10.09 63.90
N PHE A 5 29.78 10.51 63.39
CA PHE A 5 29.34 11.88 63.05
C PHE A 5 30.18 12.83 62.17
N LEU A 6 29.55 13.41 61.13
CA LEU A 6 29.06 14.79 61.19
C LEU A 6 28.05 15.11 60.05
N ASN A 7 27.05 15.89 60.43
CA ASN A 7 25.94 16.47 59.70
C ASN A 7 26.26 17.98 59.53
N ASP A 8 25.79 18.63 58.47
CA ASP A 8 25.38 20.07 58.38
C ASP A 8 25.21 20.43 56.89
N THR A 9 23.99 20.60 56.36
CA THR A 9 23.10 21.78 56.43
C THR A 9 23.76 23.11 56.01
N PHE A 10 23.47 23.59 54.79
CA PHE A 10 23.37 25.04 54.56
C PHE A 10 22.30 25.38 53.51
N MET A 11 21.36 26.22 53.94
CA MET A 11 20.29 26.84 53.17
C MET A 11 20.79 28.03 52.36
N GLY A 12 20.20 28.20 51.18
CA GLY A 12 19.70 29.50 50.70
C GLY A 12 20.70 30.42 50.01
N THR A 13 20.40 30.78 48.76
CA THR A 13 20.09 32.17 48.39
C THR A 13 19.26 32.19 47.10
N VAL A 14 18.12 32.86 47.19
CA VAL A 14 17.20 33.22 46.10
C VAL A 14 17.82 34.35 45.28
N SER A 15 17.85 34.24 43.95
CA SER A 15 18.01 35.42 43.09
C SER A 15 16.94 35.44 42.00
N ARG A 16 16.42 36.65 41.81
CA ARG A 16 15.20 37.00 41.10
C ARG A 16 15.47 37.28 39.63
N SER A 17 14.46 36.94 38.82
CA SER A 17 14.02 37.63 37.60
C SER A 17 14.92 37.60 36.36
N LEU A 18 14.45 36.88 35.33
CA LEU A 18 14.05 37.55 34.08
C LEU A 18 12.99 36.71 33.36
N LEU A 19 11.87 37.39 33.14
CA LEU A 19 10.70 36.99 32.37
C LEU A 19 11.11 36.84 30.89
N ALA A 20 10.89 35.67 30.30
CA ALA A 20 10.83 35.52 28.85
C ALA A 20 9.60 34.66 28.52
N VAL A 21 8.48 35.36 28.27
CA VAL A 21 7.31 34.81 27.62
C VAL A 21 7.63 34.74 26.13
N PHE A 22 7.71 33.53 25.58
CA PHE A 22 7.57 33.31 24.15
C PHE A 22 6.32 32.47 23.92
N LEU A 23 5.25 33.16 23.51
CA LEU A 23 4.11 32.58 22.81
C LEU A 23 4.49 32.33 21.34
N PHE A 24 3.67 31.52 20.67
CA PHE A 24 3.69 31.08 19.26
C PHE A 24 4.58 29.86 18.99
N GLY A 25 4.10 28.76 18.42
CA GLY A 25 2.78 28.44 17.87
C GLY A 25 2.73 26.95 17.54
N THR A 26 1.53 26.42 17.54
CA THR A 26 1.20 25.07 17.08
C THR A 26 1.73 24.84 15.66
N VAL A 27 2.53 23.79 15.45
CA VAL A 27 2.83 23.30 14.10
C VAL A 27 1.55 22.63 13.58
N ALA A 28 0.77 23.42 12.87
CA ALA A 28 -0.34 22.96 12.07
C ALA A 28 0.19 22.04 10.96
N CYS A 29 -0.53 20.95 10.70
CA CYS A 29 -0.38 20.21 9.46
C CYS A 29 -0.70 21.14 8.29
N ASP A 30 0.30 21.49 7.49
CA ASP A 30 0.06 22.05 6.16
C ASP A 30 -0.60 20.97 5.31
N ARG A 31 -1.93 21.02 5.20
CA ARG A 31 -2.63 20.50 4.02
C ARG A 31 -2.37 21.50 2.91
N THR A 32 -1.37 21.24 2.07
CA THR A 32 -1.37 21.82 0.73
C THR A 32 -2.55 21.22 -0.03
N SER A 33 -3.59 22.04 -0.19
CA SER A 33 -4.75 21.76 -1.03
C SER A 33 -4.31 21.54 -2.47
N THR A 34 -4.86 20.51 -3.11
CA THR A 34 -4.80 20.36 -4.57
C THR A 34 -5.41 21.59 -5.26
N PRO A 35 -4.86 22.04 -6.41
CA PRO A 35 -5.42 23.18 -7.14
C PRO A 35 -6.89 22.96 -7.48
N GLU A 36 -7.66 24.04 -7.36
CA GLU A 36 -9.08 24.10 -7.68
C GLU A 36 -9.27 23.95 -9.20
N TRP A 37 -9.97 22.89 -9.60
CA TRP A 37 -10.41 22.73 -10.99
C TRP A 37 -11.51 23.75 -11.26
N GLY A 38 -11.24 24.68 -12.18
CA GLY A 38 -12.08 25.85 -12.45
C GLY A 38 -13.58 25.54 -12.56
N GLU A 39 -14.38 26.39 -11.92
CA GLU A 39 -15.84 26.32 -11.86
C GLU A 39 -16.46 26.41 -13.26
N ARG A 40 -17.38 25.48 -13.56
CA ARG A 40 -18.29 25.60 -14.69
C ARG A 40 -19.52 26.39 -14.19
N SER A 41 -19.77 27.57 -14.77
CA SER A 41 -20.89 28.44 -14.39
C SER A 41 -22.24 27.70 -14.46
N PRO A 42 -23.11 27.85 -13.44
CA PRO A 42 -24.42 27.22 -13.43
C PRO A 42 -25.46 28.17 -14.04
N ASP A 43 -25.83 27.93 -15.28
CA ASP A 43 -27.17 28.33 -15.73
C ASP A 43 -27.74 27.25 -16.64
N GLN A 44 -28.53 26.36 -16.04
CA GLN A 44 -29.77 25.78 -16.55
C GLN A 44 -30.12 24.51 -15.76
N SER A 45 -30.98 24.66 -14.76
CA SER A 45 -31.98 23.65 -14.40
C SER A 45 -33.12 24.34 -13.62
N PRO A 46 -34.39 24.11 -13.99
CA PRO A 46 -35.52 24.82 -13.40
C PRO A 46 -35.93 24.27 -12.02
N SER A 47 -36.23 25.23 -11.15
CA SER A 47 -36.99 25.28 -9.89
C SER A 47 -37.37 24.01 -9.11
N ALA A 48 -37.09 24.11 -7.81
CA ALA A 48 -37.34 23.19 -6.71
C ALA A 48 -38.83 22.99 -6.33
N SER A 49 -39.08 21.90 -5.57
CA SER A 49 -40.13 21.88 -4.54
C SER A 49 -39.69 21.06 -3.32
N THR A 50 -40.08 21.59 -2.17
CA THR A 50 -39.64 21.40 -0.78
C THR A 50 -40.12 20.09 -0.14
N ALA A 51 -39.32 19.45 0.72
CA ALA A 51 -39.83 18.63 1.83
C ALA A 51 -38.76 18.38 2.92
N ALA A 52 -39.23 18.32 4.16
CA ALA A 52 -38.49 18.38 5.42
C ALA A 52 -37.67 17.12 5.79
N VAL A 53 -36.80 17.30 6.80
CA VAL A 53 -35.96 16.29 7.45
C VAL A 53 -36.79 15.12 8.01
N ALA A 54 -36.43 13.89 7.63
CA ALA A 54 -36.94 12.64 8.20
C ALA A 54 -35.96 12.03 9.23
N PRO A 55 -36.43 11.27 10.23
CA PRO A 55 -35.58 10.73 11.29
C PRO A 55 -34.76 9.51 10.84
N ASP A 56 -33.71 9.16 11.60
CA ASP A 56 -32.77 8.08 11.29
C ASP A 56 -33.46 6.71 11.06
N PRO A 57 -32.96 5.91 10.10
CA PRO A 57 -33.55 4.61 9.80
C PRO A 57 -33.17 3.55 10.85
N PRO A 58 -34.05 2.55 11.09
CA PRO A 58 -33.76 1.45 12.02
C PRO A 58 -32.66 0.51 11.49
N PRO A 59 -31.99 -0.25 12.38
CA PRO A 59 -30.90 -1.14 11.98
C PRO A 59 -31.38 -2.24 11.03
N ALA A 60 -30.61 -2.47 9.96
CA ALA A 60 -30.95 -3.40 8.90
C ALA A 60 -31.07 -4.85 9.40
N PRO A 61 -32.01 -5.66 8.87
CA PRO A 61 -32.12 -7.07 9.23
C PRO A 61 -30.99 -7.90 8.61
N ALA A 62 -30.56 -8.94 9.32
CA ALA A 62 -29.56 -9.91 8.88
C ALA A 62 -29.95 -10.53 7.53
N SER A 63 -29.02 -10.52 6.56
CA SER A 63 -29.28 -10.99 5.20
C SER A 63 -29.18 -12.51 5.10
N THR A 64 -30.33 -13.19 5.12
CA THR A 64 -30.44 -14.54 4.54
C THR A 64 -30.65 -14.41 3.03
N GLY A 65 -29.57 -14.20 2.29
CA GLY A 65 -29.59 -14.12 0.82
C GLY A 65 -29.32 -15.47 0.17
N LYS A 66 -30.35 -16.13 -0.37
CA LYS A 66 -30.17 -17.17 -1.39
C LYS A 66 -29.56 -16.51 -2.63
N SER A 67 -28.35 -16.92 -3.02
CA SER A 67 -27.70 -16.42 -4.24
C SER A 67 -28.40 -16.93 -5.49
N ASN A 68 -28.88 -16.01 -6.33
CA ASN A 68 -29.34 -16.28 -7.69
C ASN A 68 -28.11 -16.64 -8.58
N PRO A 69 -28.08 -17.76 -9.32
CA PRO A 69 -26.93 -18.19 -10.13
C PRO A 69 -26.77 -17.43 -11.45
N ALA A 70 -27.37 -16.24 -11.59
CA ALA A 70 -27.04 -15.33 -12.68
C ALA A 70 -25.56 -14.95 -12.54
N ARG A 71 -24.74 -15.60 -13.38
CA ARG A 71 -23.28 -15.50 -13.49
C ARG A 71 -22.82 -14.07 -13.20
N ARG A 72 -22.11 -13.85 -12.10
CA ARG A 72 -21.41 -12.57 -11.88
C ARG A 72 -20.51 -12.35 -13.09
N GLN A 73 -20.86 -11.38 -13.93
CA GLN A 73 -20.03 -11.00 -15.08
C GLN A 73 -18.94 -10.01 -14.68
N ASP A 74 -19.00 -9.51 -13.45
CA ASP A 74 -18.04 -8.56 -12.92
C ASP A 74 -16.76 -9.30 -12.51
N VAL A 75 -15.63 -8.74 -12.91
CA VAL A 75 -14.30 -9.19 -12.51
C VAL A 75 -13.76 -8.21 -11.49
N ARG A 76 -13.41 -8.69 -10.30
CA ARG A 76 -12.76 -7.88 -9.28
C ARG A 76 -11.24 -8.02 -9.37
N PHE A 77 -10.60 -6.94 -9.78
CA PHE A 77 -9.16 -6.79 -9.78
C PHE A 77 -8.68 -5.98 -8.57
N ILE A 78 -7.60 -6.44 -7.94
CA ILE A 78 -6.87 -5.68 -6.91
C ILE A 78 -5.41 -5.56 -7.32
N ALA A 79 -4.86 -4.35 -7.32
CA ALA A 79 -3.42 -4.10 -7.36
C ALA A 79 -2.94 -3.69 -5.97
N TYR A 80 -1.92 -4.36 -5.43
CA TYR A 80 -1.48 -4.12 -4.06
C TYR A 80 0.04 -4.22 -3.88
N ASN A 81 0.66 -3.17 -3.34
CA ASN A 81 2.04 -3.25 -2.85
C ASN A 81 2.00 -3.86 -1.44
N VAL A 82 2.61 -5.03 -1.26
CA VAL A 82 2.56 -5.79 0.00
C VAL A 82 3.61 -5.35 1.01
N LYS A 83 4.33 -4.25 0.75
CA LYS A 83 5.37 -3.66 1.60
C LYS A 83 6.43 -4.72 1.97
N ASN A 84 7.25 -5.06 0.99
CA ASN A 84 8.35 -6.01 1.04
C ASN A 84 7.91 -7.37 1.59
N TRP A 85 7.19 -8.19 0.81
CA TRP A 85 7.05 -9.63 1.11
C TRP A 85 8.30 -10.37 0.62
N LEU A 86 9.39 -10.12 1.34
CA LEU A 86 10.73 -10.59 1.03
C LEU A 86 11.62 -10.52 2.27
N VAL A 87 12.77 -11.17 2.20
CA VAL A 87 13.81 -11.08 3.23
C VAL A 87 14.59 -9.78 3.04
N THR A 88 14.58 -8.90 4.05
CA THR A 88 15.33 -7.64 4.04
C THR A 88 15.58 -7.15 5.46
N ASN A 89 16.32 -6.06 5.61
CA ASN A 89 16.52 -5.43 6.90
C ASN A 89 15.21 -4.79 7.36
N ARG A 90 14.85 -5.00 8.61
CA ARG A 90 13.64 -4.47 9.25
C ARG A 90 14.03 -3.56 10.40
N TYR A 91 13.17 -2.60 10.72
CA TYR A 91 13.38 -1.70 11.84
C TYR A 91 12.29 -1.94 12.88
N GLU A 92 12.67 -2.44 14.05
CA GLU A 92 11.77 -2.79 15.14
C GLU A 92 12.34 -2.27 16.46
N ASN A 93 11.52 -1.61 17.27
CA ASN A 93 11.89 -1.12 18.61
C ASN A 93 13.22 -0.35 18.65
N GLY A 94 13.45 0.52 17.67
CA GLY A 94 14.66 1.34 17.60
C GLY A 94 15.90 0.63 17.03
N ARG A 95 15.77 -0.63 16.58
CA ARG A 95 16.90 -1.47 16.14
C ARG A 95 16.68 -2.01 14.73
N THR A 96 17.79 -2.12 13.99
CA THR A 96 17.79 -2.81 12.70
C THR A 96 17.94 -4.32 12.93
N LEU A 97 16.98 -5.09 12.44
CA LEU A 97 17.04 -6.54 12.36
C LEU A 97 17.46 -6.92 10.94
N GLU A 98 18.63 -7.54 10.82
CA GLU A 98 19.16 -7.91 9.52
C GLU A 98 18.48 -9.15 8.94
N SER A 99 18.28 -9.14 7.62
CA SER A 99 17.81 -10.29 6.83
C SER A 99 16.60 -11.00 7.45
N LYS A 100 15.55 -10.25 7.78
CA LYS A 100 14.30 -10.79 8.33
C LYS A 100 13.20 -10.85 7.26
N PRO A 101 12.37 -11.92 7.29
CA PRO A 101 11.17 -11.96 6.47
C PRO A 101 10.16 -10.89 6.92
N LYS A 102 9.10 -10.70 6.14
CA LYS A 102 7.96 -9.89 6.58
C LYS A 102 7.36 -10.49 7.87
N PRO A 103 7.09 -9.69 8.92
CA PRO A 103 6.49 -10.19 10.16
C PRO A 103 5.18 -10.94 9.91
N ALA A 104 4.94 -12.01 10.67
CA ALA A 104 3.76 -12.87 10.48
C ALA A 104 2.43 -12.10 10.64
N GLU A 105 2.38 -11.16 11.57
CA GLU A 105 1.21 -10.28 11.77
C GLU A 105 0.94 -9.38 10.54
N GLU A 106 2.00 -8.84 9.91
CA GLU A 106 1.85 -8.05 8.70
C GLU A 106 1.42 -8.91 7.50
N LYS A 107 1.94 -10.14 7.40
CA LYS A 107 1.50 -11.11 6.39
C LYS A 107 0.01 -11.42 6.56
N ALA A 108 -0.41 -11.76 7.77
CA ALA A 108 -1.81 -12.04 8.09
C ALA A 108 -2.73 -10.84 7.79
N ALA A 109 -2.28 -9.61 8.05
CA ALA A 109 -3.03 -8.41 7.70
C ALA A 109 -3.24 -8.25 6.18
N VAL A 110 -2.20 -8.47 5.37
CA VAL A 110 -2.31 -8.45 3.90
C VAL A 110 -3.32 -9.50 3.42
N ILE A 111 -3.22 -10.74 3.91
CA ILE A 111 -4.14 -11.82 3.55
C ILE A 111 -5.57 -11.48 3.96
N SER A 112 -5.77 -10.95 5.17
CA SER A 112 -7.09 -10.54 5.65
C SER A 112 -7.73 -9.45 4.79
N ILE A 113 -6.95 -8.45 4.37
CA ILE A 113 -7.41 -7.39 3.46
C ILE A 113 -7.85 -7.99 2.13
N LEU A 114 -6.98 -8.78 1.49
CA LEU A 114 -7.29 -9.40 0.21
C LEU A 114 -8.51 -10.33 0.31
N ALA A 115 -8.57 -11.19 1.33
CA ALA A 115 -9.68 -12.11 1.55
C ALA A 115 -11.02 -11.40 1.75
N ARG A 116 -11.06 -10.33 2.56
CA ARG A 116 -12.26 -9.52 2.79
C ARG A 116 -12.82 -8.93 1.49
N HIS A 117 -11.95 -8.59 0.55
CA HIS A 117 -12.35 -7.99 -0.71
C HIS A 117 -12.60 -9.03 -1.83
N THR A 118 -12.41 -10.33 -1.58
CA THR A 118 -12.77 -11.42 -2.50
C THR A 118 -12.36 -11.17 -3.97
N PRO A 119 -11.08 -10.93 -4.28
CA PRO A 119 -10.63 -10.68 -5.64
C PRO A 119 -10.79 -11.92 -6.54
N ASP A 120 -10.99 -11.68 -7.83
CA ASP A 120 -10.86 -12.67 -8.89
C ASP A 120 -9.45 -12.68 -9.47
N VAL A 121 -8.78 -11.52 -9.45
CA VAL A 121 -7.43 -11.30 -9.96
C VAL A 121 -6.69 -10.34 -9.02
N VAL A 122 -5.43 -10.65 -8.70
CA VAL A 122 -4.57 -9.82 -7.86
C VAL A 122 -3.22 -9.58 -8.54
N GLY A 123 -2.85 -8.32 -8.70
CA GLY A 123 -1.49 -7.91 -9.05
C GLY A 123 -0.75 -7.42 -7.81
N LEU A 124 0.47 -7.89 -7.59
CA LEU A 124 1.26 -7.64 -6.38
C LEU A 124 2.62 -7.02 -6.73
N CYS A 125 3.05 -6.06 -5.91
CA CYS A 125 4.39 -5.47 -5.98
C CYS A 125 5.16 -5.72 -4.68
N GLU A 126 6.49 -5.71 -4.76
CA GLU A 126 7.40 -5.98 -3.63
C GLU A 126 7.37 -7.43 -3.16
N ILE A 127 7.34 -8.35 -4.11
CA ILE A 127 7.52 -9.79 -3.86
C ILE A 127 9.00 -10.13 -3.93
N GLY A 128 9.47 -10.99 -3.04
CA GLY A 128 10.85 -11.47 -3.00
C GLY A 128 11.12 -12.51 -4.08
N THR A 129 10.76 -13.74 -3.80
CA THR A 129 11.00 -14.91 -4.65
C THR A 129 9.69 -15.46 -5.21
N ALA A 130 9.76 -16.37 -6.18
CA ALA A 130 8.59 -17.12 -6.63
C ALA A 130 7.96 -17.95 -5.49
N ALA A 131 8.76 -18.40 -4.52
CA ALA A 131 8.26 -19.10 -3.35
C ALA A 131 7.45 -18.16 -2.42
N ASP A 132 7.86 -16.90 -2.29
CA ASP A 132 7.09 -15.89 -1.57
C ASP A 132 5.73 -15.63 -2.24
N LEU A 133 5.65 -15.62 -3.58
CA LEU A 133 4.37 -15.54 -4.29
C LEU A 133 3.50 -16.78 -4.03
N ALA A 134 4.10 -17.96 -4.07
CA ALA A 134 3.39 -19.23 -3.79
C ALA A 134 2.88 -19.28 -2.34
N GLU A 135 3.62 -18.72 -1.38
CA GLU A 135 3.19 -18.55 0.00
C GLU A 135 1.91 -17.70 0.09
N ILE A 136 1.88 -16.54 -0.58
CA ILE A 136 0.69 -15.67 -0.63
C ILE A 136 -0.49 -16.42 -1.27
N GLN A 137 -0.25 -17.12 -2.38
CA GLN A 137 -1.27 -17.90 -3.08
C GLN A 137 -1.89 -18.98 -2.16
N GLN A 138 -1.05 -19.70 -1.42
CA GLN A 138 -1.50 -20.74 -0.49
C GLN A 138 -2.27 -20.15 0.70
N GLN A 139 -1.79 -19.06 1.30
CA GLN A 139 -2.49 -18.38 2.41
C GLN A 139 -3.83 -17.78 1.97
N LEU A 140 -3.93 -17.25 0.75
CA LEU A 140 -5.21 -16.81 0.19
C LEU A 140 -6.17 -17.97 0.00
N LYS A 141 -5.69 -19.12 -0.49
CA LYS A 141 -6.49 -20.33 -0.64
C LYS A 141 -7.02 -20.84 0.71
N GLU A 142 -6.18 -20.85 1.74
CA GLU A 142 -6.57 -21.17 3.12
C GLU A 142 -7.61 -20.19 3.67
N ALA A 143 -7.54 -18.93 3.27
CA ALA A 143 -8.53 -17.90 3.58
C ALA A 143 -9.81 -17.93 2.69
N GLY A 144 -9.96 -18.96 1.84
CA GLY A 144 -11.14 -19.15 0.99
C GLY A 144 -11.11 -18.43 -0.35
N ILE A 145 -9.95 -17.87 -0.75
CA ILE A 145 -9.75 -17.21 -2.04
C ILE A 145 -8.85 -18.09 -2.93
N ASP A 146 -9.46 -18.90 -3.78
CA ASP A 146 -8.73 -19.77 -4.70
C ASP A 146 -8.35 -19.03 -6.00
N LEU A 147 -7.04 -18.85 -6.21
CA LEU A 147 -6.43 -18.19 -7.37
C LEU A 147 -5.34 -19.10 -7.95
N PRO A 148 -5.68 -20.18 -8.67
CA PRO A 148 -4.75 -21.24 -9.03
C PRO A 148 -3.70 -20.84 -10.09
N HIS A 149 -3.94 -19.76 -10.84
CA HIS A 149 -3.03 -19.33 -11.90
C HIS A 149 -2.10 -18.23 -11.38
N SER A 150 -0.80 -18.38 -11.59
CA SER A 150 0.21 -17.43 -11.13
C SER A 150 1.19 -17.02 -12.21
N HIS A 151 1.69 -15.80 -12.10
CA HIS A 151 2.81 -15.30 -12.89
C HIS A 151 3.74 -14.46 -12.01
N PHE A 152 5.04 -14.66 -12.18
CA PHE A 152 6.09 -13.97 -11.43
C PHE A 152 7.07 -13.35 -12.43
N THR A 153 7.41 -12.08 -12.24
CA THR A 153 8.29 -11.33 -13.14
C THR A 153 9.03 -10.23 -12.40
N GLY A 154 10.08 -9.68 -12.99
CA GLY A 154 10.91 -8.63 -12.40
C GLY A 154 11.69 -7.84 -13.43
N GLY A 155 12.52 -6.92 -12.94
CA GLY A 155 13.45 -6.16 -13.76
C GLY A 155 14.89 -6.41 -13.32
N ALA A 156 15.74 -5.40 -13.42
CA ALA A 156 17.14 -5.49 -13.03
C ALA A 156 17.37 -5.56 -11.50
N ASP A 157 16.38 -5.21 -10.66
CA ASP A 157 16.44 -5.42 -9.20
C ASP A 157 16.26 -6.91 -8.90
N PRO A 158 17.29 -7.61 -8.39
CA PRO A 158 17.20 -9.06 -8.16
C PRO A 158 16.42 -9.42 -6.90
N VAL A 159 15.97 -8.42 -6.12
CA VAL A 159 15.32 -8.62 -4.82
C VAL A 159 13.81 -8.37 -4.90
N ARG A 160 13.37 -7.39 -5.71
CA ARG A 160 11.98 -6.95 -5.74
C ARG A 160 11.33 -7.19 -7.09
N HIS A 161 10.34 -8.06 -7.05
CA HIS A 161 9.60 -8.56 -8.18
C HIS A 161 8.12 -8.17 -8.11
N LEU A 162 7.43 -8.51 -9.18
CA LEU A 162 6.00 -8.40 -9.36
C LEU A 162 5.39 -9.81 -9.36
N GLY A 163 4.22 -9.93 -8.77
CA GLY A 163 3.43 -11.16 -8.75
C GLY A 163 2.04 -10.93 -9.33
N PHE A 164 1.45 -11.97 -9.88
CA PHE A 164 0.08 -11.98 -10.34
C PHE A 164 -0.56 -13.30 -9.99
N LEU A 165 -1.78 -13.25 -9.46
CA LEU A 165 -2.60 -14.39 -9.10
C LEU A 165 -3.99 -14.22 -9.71
N SER A 166 -4.56 -15.29 -10.26
CA SER A 166 -5.83 -15.24 -10.98
C SER A 166 -6.66 -16.51 -10.76
N ARG A 167 -7.97 -16.31 -10.63
CA ARG A 167 -8.98 -17.37 -10.70
C ARG A 167 -9.09 -17.96 -12.12
N PHE A 168 -8.77 -17.16 -13.13
CA PHE A 168 -8.92 -17.49 -14.55
C PHE A 168 -7.58 -17.85 -15.20
N PRO A 169 -7.57 -18.73 -16.21
CA PRO A 169 -6.36 -19.12 -16.92
C PRO A 169 -5.62 -17.92 -17.52
N ILE A 170 -4.29 -17.95 -17.41
CA ILE A 170 -3.39 -17.00 -18.08
C ILE A 170 -3.18 -17.51 -19.51
N SER A 171 -3.62 -16.72 -20.50
CA SER A 171 -3.51 -17.03 -21.93
C SER A 171 -2.27 -16.44 -22.58
N ALA A 172 -1.73 -15.35 -22.04
CA ALA A 172 -0.48 -14.77 -22.51
C ALA A 172 0.25 -14.00 -21.41
N THR A 173 1.57 -13.88 -21.56
CA THR A 173 2.42 -13.02 -20.74
C THR A 173 3.34 -12.22 -21.66
N GLY A 174 3.48 -10.92 -21.40
CA GLY A 174 4.38 -10.05 -22.16
C GLY A 174 5.74 -9.93 -21.49
N ARG A 175 6.74 -9.56 -22.31
CA ARG A 175 8.06 -9.11 -21.84
C ARG A 175 8.43 -7.86 -22.64
N PRO A 176 8.88 -6.77 -21.99
CA PRO A 176 9.37 -5.62 -22.73
C PRO A 176 10.56 -6.01 -23.61
N GLU A 177 10.54 -5.60 -24.88
CA GLU A 177 11.65 -5.83 -25.83
C GLU A 177 12.91 -5.05 -25.42
N LYS A 178 12.70 -3.87 -24.83
CA LYS A 178 13.76 -3.00 -24.31
C LYS A 178 13.52 -2.71 -22.84
N THR A 179 14.52 -2.99 -22.00
CA THR A 179 14.48 -2.76 -20.55
C THR A 179 15.55 -1.76 -20.10
N GLU A 180 16.17 -1.07 -21.06
CA GLU A 180 17.24 -0.10 -20.85
C GLU A 180 16.86 1.29 -21.39
N TYR A 181 17.38 2.34 -20.78
CA TYR A 181 17.17 3.73 -21.19
C TYR A 181 18.41 4.58 -20.87
N HIS A 182 18.59 5.67 -21.60
CA HIS A 182 19.68 6.62 -21.34
C HIS A 182 19.12 7.87 -20.67
N LEU A 183 19.81 8.34 -19.63
CA LEU A 183 19.56 9.65 -19.02
C LEU A 183 20.92 10.33 -18.82
N GLN A 184 21.07 11.55 -19.33
CA GLN A 184 22.34 12.31 -19.28
C GLN A 184 23.55 11.48 -19.76
N ASN A 185 23.39 10.78 -20.89
CA ASN A 185 24.40 9.88 -21.49
C ASN A 185 24.79 8.65 -20.64
N LYS A 186 24.12 8.40 -19.51
CA LYS A 186 24.32 7.20 -18.69
C LYS A 186 23.23 6.17 -18.98
N LEU A 187 23.63 4.91 -19.11
CA LEU A 187 22.73 3.77 -19.32
C LEU A 187 22.12 3.34 -17.99
N TYR A 188 20.80 3.17 -18.00
CA TYR A 188 20.00 2.70 -16.87
C TYR A 188 19.12 1.54 -17.31
N PHE A 189 18.70 0.72 -16.34
CA PHE A 189 17.79 -0.39 -16.55
C PHE A 189 16.50 -0.24 -15.75
N TRP A 190 15.42 -0.85 -16.22
CA TRP A 190 14.17 -0.92 -15.49
C TRP A 190 14.33 -1.86 -14.30
N ASN A 191 14.40 -1.30 -13.09
CA ASN A 191 14.69 -2.07 -11.89
C ASN A 191 13.55 -3.03 -11.51
N ARG A 192 12.29 -2.58 -11.54
CA ARG A 192 11.17 -3.33 -10.94
C ARG A 192 10.35 -4.16 -11.93
N GLY A 193 10.70 -4.12 -13.22
CA GLY A 193 10.02 -4.84 -14.27
C GLY A 193 8.63 -4.30 -14.61
N VAL A 194 7.98 -4.95 -15.57
CA VAL A 194 6.59 -4.70 -15.96
C VAL A 194 5.83 -6.01 -15.88
N LEU A 195 4.70 -5.98 -15.18
CA LEU A 195 3.73 -7.05 -15.18
C LEU A 195 2.86 -6.90 -16.42
N ASP A 196 2.84 -7.92 -17.27
CA ASP A 196 2.03 -7.95 -18.48
C ASP A 196 1.41 -9.34 -18.62
N VAL A 197 0.15 -9.46 -18.27
CA VAL A 197 -0.56 -10.75 -18.20
C VAL A 197 -1.92 -10.61 -18.84
N THR A 198 -2.26 -11.53 -19.75
CA THR A 198 -3.59 -11.66 -20.32
C THR A 198 -4.27 -12.90 -19.76
N VAL A 199 -5.52 -12.76 -19.32
CA VAL A 199 -6.34 -13.87 -18.80
C VAL A 199 -7.65 -14.00 -19.56
N ASP A 200 -8.18 -15.22 -19.59
CA ASP A 200 -9.42 -15.54 -20.28
C ASP A 200 -10.59 -15.61 -19.30
N VAL A 201 -11.41 -14.56 -19.30
CA VAL A 201 -12.60 -14.50 -18.45
C VAL A 201 -13.83 -14.71 -19.30
N HIS A 202 -14.49 -15.85 -19.12
CA HIS A 202 -15.78 -16.13 -19.75
C HIS A 202 -15.79 -15.97 -21.28
N GLY A 203 -14.68 -16.28 -21.95
CA GLY A 203 -14.52 -16.13 -23.41
C GLY A 203 -14.08 -14.74 -23.86
N ARG A 204 -13.66 -13.86 -22.94
CA ARG A 204 -13.10 -12.52 -23.24
C ARG A 204 -11.68 -12.42 -22.69
N HIS A 205 -10.81 -11.76 -23.43
CA HIS A 205 -9.43 -11.51 -23.01
C HIS A 205 -9.35 -10.21 -22.21
N PHE A 206 -8.72 -10.27 -21.03
CA PHE A 206 -8.38 -9.10 -20.22
C PHE A 206 -6.87 -9.04 -20.04
N ARG A 207 -6.25 -7.95 -20.49
CA ARG A 207 -4.82 -7.69 -20.31
C ARG A 207 -4.58 -6.75 -19.14
N PHE A 208 -3.77 -7.18 -18.20
CA PHE A 208 -3.36 -6.45 -17.02
C PHE A 208 -1.92 -5.97 -17.21
N LEU A 209 -1.74 -4.65 -17.12
CA LEU A 209 -0.44 -4.00 -17.14
C LEU A 209 -0.17 -3.38 -15.77
N GLY A 210 0.97 -3.73 -15.16
CA GLY A 210 1.36 -3.24 -13.85
C GLY A 210 2.82 -2.80 -13.83
N CYS A 211 3.08 -1.62 -13.27
CA CYS A 211 4.43 -1.08 -13.11
C CYS A 211 4.66 -0.71 -11.64
N HIS A 212 5.83 -1.06 -11.10
CA HIS A 212 6.28 -0.56 -9.82
C HIS A 212 7.40 0.46 -10.05
N LEU A 213 7.04 1.73 -10.11
CA LEU A 213 8.02 2.78 -10.39
C LEU A 213 8.94 3.00 -9.18
N LYS A 214 10.15 3.48 -9.47
CA LYS A 214 11.10 3.88 -8.43
C LYS A 214 10.47 5.03 -7.63
N SER A 215 10.53 4.94 -6.30
CA SER A 215 10.14 6.07 -5.45
C SER A 215 11.00 7.29 -5.77
N LYS A 216 10.41 8.49 -5.75
CA LYS A 216 11.17 9.73 -5.78
C LYS A 216 12.17 9.73 -4.60
N ARG A 217 13.41 10.13 -4.85
CA ARG A 217 14.43 10.33 -3.80
C ARG A 217 15.10 11.66 -4.11
N GLU A 218 15.49 12.39 -3.08
CA GLU A 218 16.38 13.53 -3.23
C GLU A 218 17.79 13.01 -3.58
N VAL A 219 17.98 12.63 -4.84
CA VAL A 219 19.26 12.29 -5.42
C VAL A 219 19.41 13.13 -6.68
N GLU A 220 20.62 13.63 -6.91
CA GLU A 220 20.94 14.48 -8.07
C GLU A 220 20.68 13.77 -9.41
N GLU A 221 20.68 12.43 -9.42
CA GLU A 221 20.46 11.60 -10.60
C GLU A 221 19.04 11.00 -10.65
N GLY A 222 18.20 11.51 -11.57
CA GLY A 222 16.94 10.87 -11.97
C GLY A 222 15.65 11.56 -11.50
N ASP A 223 15.75 12.73 -10.87
CA ASP A 223 14.62 13.65 -10.73
C ASP A 223 14.68 14.64 -11.90
N ASP A 224 13.73 14.54 -12.84
CA ASP A 224 13.56 15.56 -13.87
C ASP A 224 13.22 16.90 -13.19
N ASN A 225 14.03 17.92 -13.48
CA ASN A 225 13.74 19.32 -13.18
C ASN A 225 13.43 20.05 -14.50
#